data_AF-A0A923A170-F1
#
_entry.id   AF-A0A923A170-F1
#
_cell.length_a   1.000
_cell.length_b   1.000
_cell.length_c   1.000
_cell.angle_alpha   90.00
_cell.angle_beta   90.00
_cell.angle_gamma   90.00
#
_symmetry.space_group_name_H-M   'P 1'
#
loop_
_entity.id
_entity.type
_entity.pdbx_description
1 polymer ?
#
loop_
_entity_poly.entity_id
_entity_poly.type
_entity_poly.pdbx_seq_one_letter_code
_entity_poly.pdbx_strand_id
1 'polypeptide(L)' 'MDFIMLMIKFVMVEIVLLLLYVFVFRRWFSVWGSTREERAMKMPEDEMVQNPFIDMTHAITIHAPPEA' A
#
# COMPACT_ATOMS: atom_id res chain seq x y z
N MET A 1 4.62 -13.83 -37.63
CA MET A 1 5.21 -14.42 -36.40
C MET A 1 5.82 -13.33 -35.51
N ASP A 2 6.59 -12.40 -36.05
CA ASP A 2 7.26 -11.35 -35.26
C ASP A 2 6.29 -10.40 -34.53
N PHE A 3 5.20 -9.99 -35.20
CA PHE A 3 4.18 -9.13 -34.59
C PHE A 3 3.51 -9.78 -33.37
N ILE A 4 3.16 -11.07 -33.48
CA ILE A 4 2.56 -11.83 -32.37
C ILE A 4 3.55 -11.94 -31.21
N MET A 5 4.82 -12.22 -31.49
CA MET A 5 5.85 -12.31 -30.47
C MET A 5 6.13 -10.95 -29.79
N LEU A 6 6.00 -9.84 -30.51
CA LEU A 6 6.07 -8.49 -29.95
C LEU A 6 4.91 -8.23 -28.99
N MET A 7 3.66 -8.55 -29.39
CA MET A 7 2.50 -8.38 -28.52
C MET A 7 2.60 -9.21 -27.23
N ILE A 8 3.06 -10.47 -27.32
CA ILE A 8 3.27 -11.32 -26.14
C ILE A 8 4.23 -10.67 -25.16
N LYS A 9 5.33 -10.08 -25.64
CA LYS A 9 6.30 -9.40 -24.77
C LYS A 9 5.69 -8.20 -24.05
N PHE A 10 4.87 -7.40 -24.73
CA PHE A 10 4.17 -6.28 -24.09
C PHE A 10 3.23 -6.77 -22.98
N VAL A 11 2.41 -7.78 -23.26
CA VAL A 11 1.52 -8.37 -22.25
C VAL A 11 2.31 -8.93 -21.06
N MET A 12 3.44 -9.59 -21.31
CA MET A 12 4.30 -10.08 -20.23
C MET A 12 4.86 -8.95 -19.36
N VAL A 13 5.27 -7.84 -19.96
CA VAL A 13 5.74 -6.66 -19.21
C VAL A 13 4.61 -6.06 -18.38
N GLU A 14 3.41 -5.90 -18.94
CA GLU A 14 2.24 -5.39 -18.23
C GLU A 14 1.88 -6.27 -17.03
N ILE A 15 1.88 -7.59 -17.21
CA ILE A 15 1.65 -8.55 -16.12
C ILE A 15 2.70 -8.37 -15.02
N VAL A 16 3.98 -8.27 -15.38
CA VAL A 16 5.06 -8.07 -14.40
C VAL A 16 4.87 -6.75 -13.65
N LEU A 17 4.51 -5.67 -14.34
CA LEU A 17 4.26 -4.36 -13.72
C LEU A 17 3.05 -4.42 -12.77
N LEU A 18 1.97 -5.08 -13.16
CA LEU A 18 0.79 -5.29 -12.32
C LEU A 18 1.15 -6.08 -11.05
N LEU A 19 1.95 -7.14 -11.18
CA LEU A 19 2.41 -7.93 -10.04
C LEU A 19 3.29 -7.09 -9.11
N LEU A 20 4.25 -6.32 -9.64
CA LEU A 20 5.07 -5.41 -8.83
C LEU A 20 4.20 -4.37 -8.10
N TYR A 21 3.20 -3.82 -8.77
CA TYR A 21 2.27 -2.88 -8.15
C TYR A 21 1.51 -3.52 -6.99
N VAL A 22 0.90 -4.69 -7.19
CA VAL A 22 0.05 -5.34 -6.18
C VAL A 22 0.86 -5.85 -4.98
N PHE A 23 2.01 -6.48 -5.22
CA PHE A 23 2.75 -7.16 -4.16
C PHE A 23 3.78 -6.27 -3.47
N VAL A 24 4.35 -5.29 -4.18
CA VAL A 24 5.43 -4.45 -3.64
C VAL A 24 4.88 -3.07 -3.32
N PHE A 25 4.45 -2.33 -4.34
CA PHE A 25 4.09 -0.91 -4.16
C PHE A 25 2.86 -0.73 -3.27
N ARG A 26 1.79 -1.51 -3.49
CA ARG A 26 0.57 -1.42 -2.66
C ARG A 26 0.87 -1.76 -1.21
N ARG A 27 1.62 -2.84 -0.96
CA ARG A 27 1.96 -3.29 0.39
C ARG A 27 2.81 -2.25 1.12
N TRP A 28 3.84 -1.71 0.46
CA TRP A 28 4.71 -0.68 1.02
C TRP A 28 3.95 0.63 1.29
N PHE A 29 3.13 1.06 0.33
CA PHE A 29 2.37 2.30 0.44
C PHE A 29 1.40 2.26 1.61
N SER A 30 0.64 1.18 1.81
CA SER A 30 -0.34 1.04 2.90
C SER A 30 0.23 1.14 4.33
N VAL A 31 1.55 1.08 4.51
CA VAL A 31 2.21 1.09 5.82
C VAL A 31 3.26 2.19 5.94
N TRP A 32 3.22 3.19 5.04
CA TRP A 32 4.26 4.20 4.94
C TRP A 32 4.46 4.97 6.25
N GLY A 33 5.67 4.93 6.78
CA GLY A 33 6.04 5.63 8.01
C GLY A 33 5.55 5.00 9.32
N SER A 34 4.64 4.01 9.29
CA SER A 34 4.11 3.36 10.50
C SER A 34 4.91 2.13 10.94
N THR A 35 4.89 1.85 12.24
CA THR A 35 5.39 0.62 12.87
C THR A 35 4.33 -0.47 12.92
N ARG A 36 4.71 -1.70 13.27
CA ARG A 36 3.75 -2.82 13.38
C ARG A 36 2.80 -2.60 14.55
N GLU A 37 3.32 -2.04 15.62
CA GLU A 37 2.64 -1.74 16.88
C GLU A 37 1.60 -0.65 16.64
N GLU A 38 1.98 0.44 15.95
CA GLU A 38 1.05 1.52 15.58
C GLU A 38 -0.11 1.03 14.73
N ARG A 39 0.14 0.14 13.76
CA ARG A 39 -0.91 -0.46 12.93
C ARG A 39 -1.84 -1.41 13.66
N ALA A 40 -1.41 -1.94 14.80
CA ALA A 40 -2.24 -2.81 15.63
C ALA A 40 -3.04 -2.01 16.67
N MET A 41 -2.77 -0.72 16.84
CA MET A 41 -3.53 0.15 17.72
C MET A 41 -4.89 0.45 17.10
N LYS A 42 -5.95 0.27 17.88
CA LYS A 42 -7.30 0.65 17.49
C LYS A 42 -7.43 2.17 17.61
N MET A 43 -7.68 2.85 16.49
CA MET A 43 -7.94 4.29 16.48
C MET A 43 -9.42 4.56 16.76
N PRO A 44 -9.74 5.74 17.31
CA PRO A 44 -11.13 6.19 17.35
C PRO A 44 -11.75 6.11 15.96
N GLU A 45 -13.02 5.69 15.88
CA GLU A 45 -13.79 5.60 14.64
C GLU A 45 -13.46 4.42 13.72
N ASP A 46 -12.42 3.61 13.99
CA ASP A 46 -12.14 2.37 13.23
C ASP A 46 -13.36 1.42 13.23
N GLU A 47 -14.16 1.43 14.29
CA GLU A 47 -15.38 0.62 14.39
C GLU A 47 -16.51 1.03 13.43
N MET A 48 -16.48 2.23 12.83
CA MET A 48 -17.55 2.67 11.93
C MET A 48 -17.58 1.88 10.61
N VAL A 49 -16.43 1.30 10.20
CA VAL A 49 -16.31 0.49 8.99
C VAL A 49 -15.86 -0.92 9.36
N GLN A 50 -16.82 -1.84 9.48
CA GLN A 50 -16.56 -3.20 9.98
C GLN A 50 -15.72 -4.08 9.04
N ASN A 51 -15.68 -3.77 7.74
CA ASN A 51 -14.94 -4.55 6.75
C ASN A 51 -14.43 -3.63 5.62
N PRO A 52 -13.36 -2.85 5.87
CA PRO A 52 -12.85 -1.92 4.89
C PRO A 52 -12.24 -2.67 3.70
N PHE A 53 -12.57 -2.25 2.47
CA PHE A 53 -11.90 -2.74 1.26
C PHE A 53 -10.42 -2.32 1.21
N ILE A 54 -10.09 -1.22 1.88
CA ILE A 54 -8.75 -0.64 1.95
C ILE A 54 -8.53 -0.20 3.40
N ASP A 55 -7.50 -0.77 4.02
CA ASP A 55 -7.01 -0.39 5.34
C ASP A 55 -5.54 0.03 5.21
N MET A 56 -5.24 1.23 5.69
CA MET A 56 -3.96 1.91 5.51
C MET A 56 -3.66 2.79 6.71
N THR A 57 -2.44 2.68 7.24
CA THR A 57 -1.98 3.49 8.35
C THR A 57 -0.65 4.13 7.99
N HIS A 58 -0.67 5.45 7.84
CA HIS A 58 0.54 6.25 7.64
C HIS A 58 0.88 6.98 8.92
N ALA A 59 2.17 7.14 9.20
CA ALA A 59 2.63 7.88 10.37
C ALA A 59 3.73 8.88 9.99
N ILE A 60 3.74 10.00 10.71
CA ILE A 60 4.80 10.99 10.68
C ILE A 60 5.19 11.33 12.12
N THR A 61 6.48 11.29 12.42
CA THR A 61 6.99 11.64 13.74
C THR A 61 7.13 13.15 13.86
N ILE A 62 6.44 13.74 14.83
CA ILE A 62 6.53 15.17 15.12
C ILE A 62 7.30 15.36 16.44
N HIS A 63 8.40 16.09 16.38
CA HIS A 63 9.14 16.51 17.56
C HIS A 63 8.63 17.88 18.01
N ALA A 64 7.57 17.89 18.82
CA ALA A 64 6.97 19.09 19.38
C ALA A 64 7.04 19.08 20.92
N PRO A 65 7.10 20.26 21.56
CA PRO A 65 6.95 20.37 23.00
C PRO A 65 5.50 20.01 23.42
N PRO A 66 5.27 19.51 24.66
CA PRO A 66 3.95 19.06 25.11
C PRO A 66 2.86 20.15 25.14
N GLU A 67 3.25 21.42 25.16
CA GLU A 67 2.35 22.56 25.27
C GLU A 67 1.76 23.04 23.92
N ALA A 68 2.08 22.34 22.82
CA ALA A 68 1.63 22.67 21.47
C ALA A 68 0.15 22.32 21.21
#